data_AF-A0A8J4D4G9-F1
#
_entry.id   AF-A0A8J4D4G9-F1
#
_cell.length_a   1.000
_cell.length_b   1.000
_cell.length_c   1.000
_cell.angle_alpha   90.00
_cell.angle_beta   90.00
_cell.angle_gamma   90.00
#
_symmetry.space_group_name_H-M   'P 1'
#
loop_
_entity.id
_entity.type
_entity.pdbx_description
1 polymer ?
#
loop_
_entity_poly.entity_id
_entity_poly.type
_entity_poly.pdbx_seq_one_letter_code
_entity_poly.pdbx_strand_id
1 'polypeptide(L)'
;RCISRVHAATERVRAATGLGPAADEWPQGCVGYAVNLVRPVISGHRSTIFYSQLGRTLVFETLDQAAAYRTYVVQALGCAGLGDIYTLDGGKLSGRGVVVGSGFRVVALEDAVVRFGATQTSQAAVAKQLLQQISDMEVLTSALEAAEDASAAAADLKEKADAAEQQVEVVRAETAEALQQLEGEIAVLAGNQLNTGGPGGGKGRGARGPKR
;
A
#
# COMPACT_ATOMS: atom_id res chain seq x y z
N ARG A 1 -24.80 -10.11 20.99
CA ARG A 1 -23.35 -10.18 21.33
C ARG A 1 -22.41 -10.27 20.10
N CYS A 2 -22.89 -10.48 18.87
CA CYS A 2 -22.04 -10.56 17.68
C CYS A 2 -21.69 -9.20 17.04
N ILE A 3 -22.56 -8.19 17.16
CA ILE A 3 -22.38 -6.87 16.52
C ILE A 3 -21.19 -6.09 17.12
N SER A 4 -20.95 -6.26 18.43
CA SER A 4 -19.84 -5.59 19.15
C SER A 4 -18.45 -6.11 18.75
N ARG A 5 -18.34 -7.35 18.24
CA ARG A 5 -17.06 -7.89 17.72
C ARG A 5 -16.71 -7.36 16.34
N VAL A 6 -17.73 -7.05 15.52
CA VAL A 6 -17.51 -6.51 14.17
C VAL A 6 -17.00 -5.08 14.27
N HIS A 7 -17.64 -4.22 15.07
CA HIS A 7 -17.15 -2.85 15.28
C HIS A 7 -15.74 -2.79 15.88
N ALA A 8 -15.43 -3.64 16.86
CA ALA A 8 -14.08 -3.73 17.43
C ALA A 8 -13.02 -4.25 16.44
N ALA A 9 -13.41 -5.06 15.45
CA ALA A 9 -12.51 -5.50 14.38
C ALA A 9 -12.31 -4.37 13.35
N THR A 10 -13.36 -3.64 12.98
CA THR A 10 -13.28 -2.54 12.02
C THR A 10 -12.48 -1.34 12.58
N GLU A 11 -12.58 -1.05 13.87
CA GLU A 11 -11.77 -0.03 14.55
C GLU A 11 -10.29 -0.43 14.64
N ARG A 12 -9.98 -1.72 14.85
CA ARG A 12 -8.59 -2.22 14.83
C ARG A 12 -7.96 -2.15 13.46
N VAL A 13 -8.71 -2.45 12.40
CA VAL A 13 -8.25 -2.32 11.01
C VAL A 13 -7.97 -0.85 10.66
N ARG A 14 -8.77 0.10 11.17
CA ARG A 14 -8.49 1.55 11.04
C ARG A 14 -7.32 2.05 11.88
N ALA A 15 -7.04 1.42 13.03
CA ALA A 15 -5.84 1.74 13.81
C ALA A 15 -4.57 1.12 13.18
N ALA A 16 -4.71 0.00 12.47
CA ALA A 16 -3.63 -0.68 11.76
C ALA A 16 -3.04 0.15 10.61
N THR A 17 -3.87 0.93 9.92
CA THR A 17 -3.46 1.78 8.79
C THR A 17 -2.48 2.89 9.16
N GLY A 18 -2.24 3.16 10.45
CA GLY A 18 -1.27 4.16 10.91
C GLY A 18 -0.01 3.61 11.59
N LEU A 19 0.11 2.29 11.77
CA LEU A 19 1.13 1.68 12.66
C LEU A 19 1.90 0.50 12.05
N GLY A 20 1.63 0.11 10.80
CA GLY A 20 2.43 -0.92 10.14
C GLY A 20 2.30 -0.90 8.63
N PRO A 21 2.94 -1.86 7.94
CA PRO A 21 3.01 -1.88 6.48
C PRO A 21 1.60 -1.91 5.90
N ALA A 22 1.44 -1.28 4.74
CA ALA A 22 0.20 -1.39 3.97
C ALA A 22 -0.11 -2.87 3.67
N ALA A 23 -1.37 -3.19 3.36
CA ALA A 23 -1.80 -4.59 3.16
C ALA A 23 -1.07 -5.30 2.01
N ASP A 24 -0.53 -4.51 1.09
CA ASP A 24 0.27 -4.86 -0.08
C ASP A 24 1.78 -4.70 0.13
N GLU A 25 2.21 -4.15 1.26
CA GLU A 25 3.61 -3.96 1.59
C GLU A 25 4.17 -5.11 2.44
N TRP A 26 5.36 -5.54 2.08
CA TRP A 26 6.11 -6.50 2.87
C TRP A 26 6.68 -5.81 4.13
N PRO A 27 6.69 -6.46 5.31
CA PRO A 27 7.23 -5.85 6.51
C PRO A 27 8.71 -5.48 6.33
N GLN A 28 9.09 -4.30 6.81
CA GLN A 28 10.45 -3.77 6.65
C GLN A 28 11.48 -4.75 7.24
N GLY A 29 12.51 -5.06 6.44
CA GLY A 29 13.60 -5.97 6.82
C GLY A 29 13.20 -7.44 6.96
N CYS A 30 11.97 -7.82 6.57
CA CYS A 30 11.57 -9.22 6.54
C CYS A 30 12.16 -9.91 5.31
N VAL A 31 13.07 -10.85 5.54
CA VAL A 31 13.67 -11.69 4.50
C VAL A 31 12.69 -12.76 4.01
N GLY A 32 11.77 -13.17 4.88
CA GLY A 32 10.69 -14.11 4.58
C GLY A 32 10.65 -15.32 5.50
N TYR A 33 9.95 -16.36 5.07
CA TYR A 33 9.80 -17.58 5.87
C TYR A 33 11.06 -18.44 5.86
N ALA A 34 11.54 -18.84 7.05
CA ALA A 34 12.75 -19.64 7.21
C ALA A 34 12.69 -20.96 6.40
N VAL A 35 11.52 -21.61 6.32
CA VAL A 35 11.33 -22.83 5.52
C VAL A 35 11.63 -22.65 4.02
N ASN A 36 11.42 -21.44 3.49
CA ASN A 36 11.67 -21.13 2.08
C ASN A 36 13.15 -20.86 1.79
N LEU A 37 13.91 -20.47 2.82
CA LEU A 37 15.35 -20.25 2.73
C LEU A 37 16.12 -21.59 2.70
N VAL A 38 15.55 -22.66 3.28
CA VAL A 38 16.17 -23.98 3.23
C VAL A 38 16.06 -24.60 1.82
N ARG A 39 17.17 -25.17 1.35
CA ARG A 39 17.28 -25.89 0.07
C ARG A 39 17.51 -27.39 0.32
N PRO A 40 16.45 -28.16 0.60
CA PRO A 40 16.60 -29.60 0.78
C PRO A 40 16.93 -30.28 -0.55
N VAL A 41 17.85 -31.24 -0.51
CA VAL A 41 18.23 -32.06 -1.68
C VAL A 41 17.16 -33.10 -2.00
N ILE A 42 16.45 -33.59 -0.98
CA ILE A 42 15.43 -34.62 -1.12
C ILE A 42 14.06 -33.95 -1.36
N SER A 43 13.40 -34.36 -2.45
CA SER A 43 12.07 -33.87 -2.80
C SER A 43 11.05 -34.15 -1.69
N GLY A 44 10.11 -33.23 -1.48
CA GLY A 44 9.06 -33.34 -0.45
C GLY A 44 9.50 -33.03 0.98
N HIS A 45 10.81 -33.01 1.31
CA HIS A 45 11.28 -32.71 2.67
C HIS A 45 10.93 -31.29 3.13
N ARG A 46 10.86 -30.34 2.20
CA ARG A 46 10.45 -28.97 2.52
C ARG A 46 9.05 -28.95 3.13
N SER A 47 8.08 -29.57 2.46
CA SER A 47 6.67 -29.55 2.88
C SER A 47 6.36 -30.45 4.08
N THR A 48 7.18 -31.47 4.34
CA THR A 48 6.97 -32.38 5.47
C THR A 48 7.82 -31.97 6.67
N ILE A 49 9.12 -32.28 6.63
CA ILE A 49 10.04 -32.12 7.77
C ILE A 49 10.24 -30.64 8.09
N PHE A 50 10.67 -29.84 7.12
CA PHE A 50 11.04 -28.46 7.39
C PHE A 50 9.83 -27.57 7.69
N TYR A 51 8.69 -27.80 7.02
CA TYR A 51 7.46 -27.07 7.34
C TYR A 51 6.97 -27.38 8.76
N SER A 52 7.10 -28.63 9.24
CA SER A 52 6.72 -28.96 10.62
C SER A 52 7.55 -28.24 11.68
N GLN A 53 8.82 -27.93 11.37
CA GLN A 53 9.76 -27.30 12.31
C GLN A 53 9.83 -25.77 12.17
N LEU A 54 9.72 -25.25 10.94
CA LEU A 54 10.00 -23.85 10.57
C LEU A 54 8.81 -23.16 9.89
N GLY A 55 7.67 -23.83 9.71
CA GLY A 55 6.62 -23.38 8.80
C GLY A 55 6.00 -22.03 9.12
N ARG A 56 6.09 -21.57 10.36
CA ARG A 56 5.61 -20.24 10.80
C ARG A 56 6.73 -19.30 11.20
N THR A 57 7.97 -19.71 11.00
CA THR A 57 9.16 -18.98 11.43
C THR A 57 9.54 -17.95 10.38
N LEU A 58 9.70 -16.70 10.80
CA LEU A 58 10.14 -15.61 9.94
C LEU A 58 11.60 -15.23 10.23
N VAL A 59 12.26 -14.67 9.23
CA VAL A 59 13.61 -14.13 9.34
C VAL A 59 13.58 -12.65 9.02
N PHE A 60 14.18 -11.86 9.91
CA PHE A 60 14.36 -10.41 9.76
C PHE A 60 15.85 -10.06 9.73
N GLU A 61 16.20 -8.90 9.20
CA GLU A 61 17.58 -8.41 9.27
C GLU A 61 17.95 -8.09 10.72
N THR A 62 17.18 -7.20 11.36
CA THR A 62 17.46 -6.72 12.72
C THR A 62 16.39 -7.08 13.74
N LEU A 63 16.77 -7.07 15.02
CA LEU A 63 15.85 -7.31 16.14
C LEU A 63 14.78 -6.22 16.29
N ASP A 64 15.15 -4.97 16.02
CA ASP A 64 14.24 -3.83 16.16
C ASP A 64 13.10 -3.90 15.14
N GLN A 65 13.41 -4.26 13.89
CA GLN A 65 12.40 -4.50 12.84
C GLN A 65 11.47 -5.67 13.21
N ALA A 66 12.04 -6.76 13.73
CA ALA A 66 11.26 -7.91 14.20
C ALA A 66 10.30 -7.55 15.35
N ALA A 67 10.76 -6.73 16.30
CA ALA A 67 9.97 -6.26 17.42
C ALA A 67 8.85 -5.30 16.99
N ALA A 68 9.13 -4.40 16.04
CA ALA A 68 8.14 -3.52 15.44
C ALA A 68 7.04 -4.34 14.74
N TYR A 69 7.43 -5.31 13.91
CA TYR A 69 6.47 -6.18 13.23
C TYR A 69 5.61 -6.99 14.20
N ARG A 70 6.20 -7.56 15.27
CA ARG A 70 5.40 -8.26 16.30
C ARG A 70 4.39 -7.32 16.95
N THR A 71 4.80 -6.10 17.28
CA THR A 71 3.93 -5.11 17.93
C THR A 71 2.73 -4.81 17.03
N TYR A 72 2.97 -4.60 15.73
CA TYR A 72 1.91 -4.46 14.73
C TYR A 72 0.98 -5.69 14.70
N VAL A 73 1.51 -6.91 14.56
CA VAL A 73 0.68 -8.12 14.47
C VAL A 73 -0.17 -8.36 15.72
N VAL A 74 0.40 -8.13 16.91
CA VAL A 74 -0.30 -8.37 18.18
C VAL A 74 -1.33 -7.27 18.45
N GLN A 75 -0.98 -6.00 18.24
CA GLN A 75 -1.84 -4.87 18.58
C GLN A 75 -2.87 -4.56 17.49
N ALA A 76 -2.44 -4.52 16.22
CA ALA A 76 -3.26 -4.11 15.09
C ALA A 76 -4.12 -5.25 14.55
N LEU A 77 -3.52 -6.42 14.31
CA LEU A 77 -4.24 -7.59 13.78
C LEU A 77 -4.91 -8.43 14.89
N GLY A 78 -4.61 -8.17 16.15
CA GLY A 78 -5.18 -8.89 17.29
C GLY A 78 -4.85 -10.38 17.30
N CYS A 79 -3.77 -10.79 16.63
CA CYS A 79 -3.32 -12.18 16.61
C CYS A 79 -2.61 -12.52 17.91
N ALA A 80 -3.18 -13.46 18.67
CA ALA A 80 -2.65 -13.87 19.97
C ALA A 80 -1.32 -14.63 19.89
N GLY A 81 -0.87 -15.02 18.70
CA GLY A 81 0.37 -15.77 18.52
C GLY A 81 1.00 -15.56 17.15
N LEU A 82 2.25 -15.14 17.16
CA LEU A 82 3.15 -15.16 16.02
C LEU A 82 4.03 -16.43 16.10
N GLY A 83 4.60 -16.88 14.99
CA GLY A 83 5.68 -17.87 15.05
C GLY A 83 6.95 -17.26 15.65
N ASP A 84 7.97 -18.08 15.88
CA ASP A 84 9.27 -17.57 16.28
C ASP A 84 9.89 -16.72 15.13
N ILE A 85 10.56 -15.63 15.48
CA ILE A 85 11.31 -14.80 14.54
C ILE A 85 12.79 -14.92 14.87
N TYR A 86 13.60 -15.14 13.84
CA TYR A 86 15.05 -15.10 13.92
C TYR A 86 15.58 -13.86 13.21
N THR A 87 16.71 -13.33 13.66
CA THR A 87 17.36 -12.18 13.03
C THR A 87 18.72 -12.57 12.46
N LEU A 88 19.17 -11.89 11.42
CA LEU A 88 20.51 -12.09 10.86
C LEU A 88 21.61 -11.66 11.85
N ASP A 89 21.30 -10.74 12.76
CA ASP A 89 22.15 -10.37 13.91
C ASP A 89 22.32 -11.49 14.96
N GLY A 90 21.70 -12.66 14.77
CA GLY A 90 21.81 -13.81 15.65
C GLY A 90 20.87 -13.79 16.86
N GLY A 91 19.84 -12.93 16.81
CA GLY A 91 18.79 -12.83 17.83
C GLY A 91 17.61 -13.77 17.56
N LYS A 92 16.84 -14.04 18.61
CA LYS A 92 15.57 -14.76 18.53
C LYS A 92 14.49 -14.06 19.33
N LEU A 93 13.39 -13.75 18.66
CA LEU A 93 12.15 -13.30 19.26
C LEU A 93 11.17 -14.48 19.29
N SER A 94 10.85 -15.01 20.46
CA SER A 94 9.84 -16.07 20.52
C SER A 94 8.47 -15.53 20.17
N GLY A 95 7.61 -16.36 19.58
CA GLY A 95 6.22 -16.02 19.25
C GLY A 95 5.38 -15.44 20.40
N ARG A 96 5.77 -15.75 21.66
CA ARG A 96 5.15 -15.20 22.87
C ARG A 96 5.62 -13.79 23.23
N GLY A 97 6.65 -13.25 22.56
CA GLY A 97 7.26 -11.95 22.87
C GLY A 97 8.37 -12.00 23.90
N VAL A 98 8.80 -13.20 24.29
CA VAL A 98 10.02 -13.37 25.08
C VAL A 98 11.18 -13.24 24.11
N VAL A 99 11.93 -12.14 24.18
CA VAL A 99 13.31 -12.10 23.70
C VAL A 99 14.03 -13.10 24.61
N VAL A 100 14.39 -14.27 24.09
CA VAL A 100 15.09 -15.26 24.91
C VAL A 100 16.40 -14.60 25.33
N GLY A 101 16.50 -14.30 26.62
CA GLY A 101 17.57 -13.48 27.20
C GLY A 101 18.96 -13.99 26.87
N SER A 102 19.93 -13.07 26.90
CA SER A 102 21.41 -13.15 26.92
C SER A 102 22.19 -14.44 26.60
N GLY A 103 21.64 -15.64 26.78
CA GLY A 103 22.21 -16.93 26.44
C GLY A 103 21.80 -17.51 25.08
N PHE A 104 20.74 -17.00 24.41
CA PHE A 104 20.47 -17.37 23.02
C PHE A 104 21.17 -16.39 22.08
N ARG A 105 22.50 -16.54 21.96
CA ARG A 105 23.24 -15.99 20.82
C ARG A 105 23.55 -17.13 19.89
N VAL A 106 23.19 -16.97 18.62
CA VAL A 106 23.71 -17.85 17.57
C VAL A 106 25.23 -17.72 17.64
N VAL A 107 25.89 -18.83 17.93
CA VAL A 107 27.34 -18.93 17.98
C VAL A 107 27.90 -18.52 16.62
N ALA A 108 29.07 -17.86 16.61
CA ALA A 108 29.72 -17.48 15.38
C ALA A 108 29.87 -18.70 14.46
N LEU A 109 29.79 -18.47 13.15
CA LEU A 109 29.72 -19.57 12.19
C LEU A 109 30.86 -20.55 12.42
N GLU A 110 32.09 -20.07 12.59
CA GLU A 110 33.33 -20.80 12.87
C GLU A 110 33.26 -21.77 14.06
N ASP A 111 32.46 -21.47 15.08
CA ASP A 111 32.37 -22.22 16.34
C ASP A 111 31.17 -23.17 16.37
N ALA A 112 30.27 -23.11 15.38
CA ALA A 112 29.10 -23.98 15.31
C ALA A 112 29.49 -25.42 14.95
N VAL A 113 29.17 -26.36 15.85
CA VAL A 113 29.45 -27.81 15.73
C VAL A 113 28.72 -28.47 14.55
N VAL A 114 27.51 -27.99 14.23
CA VAL A 114 26.68 -28.52 13.14
C VAL A 114 26.15 -27.34 12.32
N ARG A 115 26.27 -27.44 10.99
CA ARG A 115 25.86 -26.39 10.06
C ARG A 115 25.10 -26.98 8.87
N PHE A 116 24.08 -26.26 8.41
CA PHE A 116 23.41 -26.60 7.16
C PHE A 116 24.37 -26.37 5.98
N GLY A 117 24.47 -27.35 5.07
CA GLY A 117 25.28 -27.24 3.85
C GLY A 117 26.77 -27.56 4.00
N ALA A 118 27.24 -28.01 5.17
CA ALA A 118 28.67 -28.32 5.40
C ALA A 118 29.18 -29.59 4.68
N THR A 119 28.31 -30.38 4.05
CA THR A 119 28.69 -31.58 3.30
C THR A 119 28.81 -31.29 1.80
N GLN A 120 30.07 -31.23 1.36
CA GLN A 120 30.60 -31.38 -0.01
C GLN A 120 29.58 -31.29 -1.16
N THR A 121 29.27 -30.07 -1.59
CA THR A 121 28.79 -29.84 -2.96
C THR A 121 30.00 -29.67 -3.87
N SER A 122 30.00 -30.36 -5.02
CA SER A 122 30.96 -30.17 -6.10
C SER A 122 31.13 -28.67 -6.37
N GLN A 123 32.35 -28.13 -6.20
CA GLN A 123 32.65 -26.71 -6.40
C GLN A 123 32.19 -26.20 -7.78
N ALA A 124 32.15 -27.07 -8.79
CA ALA A 124 31.66 -26.74 -10.13
C ALA A 124 30.13 -26.54 -10.19
N ALA A 125 29.34 -27.30 -9.43
CA ALA A 125 27.90 -27.13 -9.36
C ALA A 125 27.53 -25.84 -8.59
N VAL A 126 28.28 -25.53 -7.53
CA VAL A 126 28.15 -24.29 -6.77
C VAL A 126 28.52 -23.09 -7.63
N ALA A 127 29.63 -23.14 -8.37
CA ALA A 127 30.04 -22.05 -9.27
C ALA A 127 29.00 -21.77 -10.35
N LYS A 128 28.41 -22.81 -10.96
CA LYS A 128 27.33 -22.65 -11.95
C LYS A 128 26.07 -22.05 -11.33
N GLN A 129 25.73 -22.47 -10.11
CA GLN A 129 24.58 -21.93 -9.38
C GLN A 129 24.80 -20.47 -8.97
N LEU A 130 26.01 -20.10 -8.54
CA LEU A 130 26.36 -18.71 -8.20
C LEU A 130 26.32 -17.81 -9.44
N LEU A 131 26.83 -18.27 -10.58
CA LEU A 131 26.72 -17.52 -11.84
C LEU A 131 25.26 -17.29 -12.25
N GLN A 132 24.40 -18.30 -12.08
CA GLN A 132 22.96 -18.13 -12.33
C GLN A 132 22.32 -17.16 -11.32
N GLN A 133 22.71 -17.21 -10.05
CA GLN A 133 22.21 -16.27 -9.05
C GLN A 133 22.64 -14.83 -9.33
N ILE A 134 23.84 -14.62 -9.86
CA ILE A 134 24.32 -13.30 -10.28
C ILE A 134 23.46 -12.79 -11.44
N SER A 135 23.21 -13.60 -12.47
CA SER A 135 22.33 -13.18 -13.57
C SER A 135 20.90 -12.90 -13.12
N ASP A 136 20.37 -13.72 -12.20
CA ASP A 136 19.03 -13.51 -11.65
C ASP A 136 18.96 -12.23 -10.81
N MET A 137 20.03 -11.92 -10.07
CA MET A 137 20.17 -10.67 -9.31
C MET A 137 20.23 -9.44 -10.23
N GLU A 138 20.96 -9.51 -11.34
CA GLU A 138 21.02 -8.42 -12.33
C GLU A 138 19.65 -8.12 -12.94
N VAL A 139 18.86 -9.16 -13.20
CA VAL A 139 17.47 -9.01 -13.66
C VAL A 139 16.60 -8.36 -12.58
N LEU A 140 16.76 -8.77 -11.32
CA LEU A 140 16.02 -8.19 -10.19
C LEU A 140 16.40 -6.73 -9.94
N THR A 141 17.68 -6.36 -10.06
CA THR A 141 18.11 -4.96 -9.92
C THR A 141 17.54 -4.10 -11.05
N SER A 142 17.57 -4.60 -12.29
CA SER A 142 16.95 -3.88 -13.41
C SER A 142 15.43 -3.73 -13.25
N ALA A 143 14.75 -4.74 -12.72
CA ALA A 143 13.33 -4.66 -12.42
C ALA A 143 13.02 -3.67 -11.28
N LEU A 144 13.91 -3.59 -10.27
CA LEU A 144 13.80 -2.64 -9.17
C LEU A 144 13.99 -1.21 -9.66
N GLU A 145 15.02 -0.93 -10.46
CA GLU A 145 15.26 0.37 -11.08
C GLU A 145 14.05 0.81 -11.92
N ALA A 146 13.50 -0.10 -12.74
CA ALA A 146 12.29 0.19 -13.51
C ALA A 146 11.06 0.47 -12.62
N ALA A 147 10.95 -0.18 -11.47
CA ALA A 147 9.87 0.08 -10.52
C ALA A 147 10.04 1.43 -9.80
N GLU A 148 11.27 1.81 -9.46
CA GLU A 148 11.60 3.12 -8.89
C GLU A 148 11.30 4.25 -9.90
N ASP A 149 11.69 4.08 -11.16
CA ASP A 149 11.37 5.01 -12.24
C ASP A 149 9.86 5.16 -12.45
N ALA A 150 9.13 4.03 -12.44
CA ALA A 150 7.68 4.05 -12.55
C ALA A 150 7.01 4.75 -11.34
N SER A 151 7.56 4.57 -10.14
CA SER A 151 7.09 5.26 -8.93
C SER A 151 7.33 6.77 -9.00
N ALA A 152 8.51 7.19 -9.44
CA ALA A 152 8.83 8.60 -9.65
C ALA A 152 7.90 9.22 -10.71
N ALA A 153 7.68 8.54 -11.83
CA ALA A 153 6.75 8.98 -12.87
C ALA A 153 5.30 9.07 -12.35
N ALA A 154 4.88 8.13 -11.49
CA ALA A 154 3.56 8.18 -10.88
C ALA A 154 3.40 9.37 -9.91
N ALA A 155 4.45 9.70 -9.15
CA ALA A 155 4.47 10.89 -8.29
C ALA A 155 4.37 12.19 -9.11
N ASP A 156 5.14 12.32 -10.19
CA ASP A 156 5.08 13.46 -11.11
C ASP A 156 3.69 13.61 -11.77
N LEU A 157 3.09 12.49 -12.18
CA LEU A 157 1.74 12.49 -12.76
C LEU A 157 0.68 12.90 -11.73
N LYS A 158 0.85 12.46 -10.48
CA LYS A 158 -0.05 12.86 -9.39
C LYS A 158 0.05 14.36 -9.11
N GLU A 159 1.24 14.92 -9.04
CA GLU A 159 1.43 16.37 -8.86
C GLU A 159 0.78 17.17 -10.01
N LYS A 160 0.92 16.71 -11.25
CA LYS A 160 0.25 17.30 -12.41
C LYS A 160 -1.28 17.18 -12.34
N ALA A 161 -1.79 16.06 -11.85
CA ALA A 161 -3.23 15.86 -11.67
C ALA A 161 -3.79 16.79 -10.59
N ASP A 162 -3.10 16.91 -9.45
CA ASP A 162 -3.47 17.80 -8.35
C ASP A 162 -3.44 19.29 -8.82
N ALA A 163 -2.43 19.67 -9.60
CA ALA A 163 -2.35 21.01 -10.19
C ALA A 163 -3.48 21.28 -11.21
N ALA A 164 -3.85 20.29 -12.02
CA ALA A 164 -4.97 20.40 -12.96
C ALA A 164 -6.32 20.51 -12.23
N GLU A 165 -6.50 19.76 -11.13
CA GLU A 165 -7.70 19.85 -10.29
C GLU A 165 -7.83 21.25 -9.66
N GLN A 166 -6.73 21.82 -9.17
CA GLN A 166 -6.72 23.21 -8.69
C GLN A 166 -7.10 24.22 -9.77
N GLN A 167 -6.60 24.05 -11.01
CA GLN A 167 -6.98 24.92 -12.13
C GLN A 167 -8.47 24.81 -12.48
N VAL A 168 -9.04 23.60 -12.44
CA VAL A 168 -10.47 23.39 -12.68
C VAL A 168 -11.30 24.09 -11.61
N GLU A 169 -10.91 24.01 -10.34
CA GLU A 169 -11.63 24.69 -9.25
C GLU A 169 -11.52 26.22 -9.36
N VAL A 170 -10.37 26.77 -9.79
CA VAL A 170 -10.23 28.22 -10.07
C VAL A 170 -11.16 28.65 -11.21
N VAL A 171 -11.13 27.95 -12.36
CA VAL A 171 -12.00 28.26 -13.50
C VAL A 171 -13.48 28.13 -13.13
N ARG A 172 -13.82 27.14 -12.29
CA ARG A 172 -15.18 26.96 -11.78
C ARG A 172 -15.63 28.13 -10.90
N ALA A 173 -14.75 28.66 -10.06
CA ALA A 173 -15.05 29.85 -9.25
C ALA A 173 -15.23 31.09 -10.13
N GLU A 174 -14.32 31.34 -11.08
CA GLU A 174 -14.39 32.47 -12.02
C GLU A 174 -15.66 32.41 -12.89
N THR A 175 -16.02 31.22 -13.38
CA THR A 175 -17.24 31.04 -14.18
C THR A 175 -18.51 31.21 -13.34
N ALA A 176 -18.50 30.81 -12.07
CA ALA A 176 -19.63 31.06 -11.17
C ALA A 176 -19.83 32.56 -10.90
N GLU A 177 -18.75 33.32 -10.71
CA GLU A 177 -18.80 34.78 -10.58
C GLU A 177 -19.31 35.46 -11.85
N ALA A 178 -18.82 35.05 -13.02
CA ALA A 178 -19.28 35.57 -14.30
C ALA A 178 -20.77 35.27 -14.56
N LEU A 179 -21.24 34.07 -14.18
CA LEU A 179 -22.66 33.71 -14.26
C LEU A 179 -23.53 34.58 -13.34
N GLN A 180 -23.10 34.82 -12.09
CA GLN A 180 -23.84 35.71 -11.19
C GLN A 180 -23.91 37.15 -11.71
N GLN A 181 -22.83 37.66 -12.31
CA GLN A 181 -22.83 38.99 -12.92
C GLN A 181 -23.82 39.05 -14.10
N LEU A 182 -23.80 38.05 -15.00
CA LEU A 182 -24.74 37.96 -16.11
C LEU A 182 -26.19 37.83 -15.65
N GLU A 183 -26.46 37.03 -14.61
CA GLU A 183 -27.80 36.92 -14.02
C GLU A 183 -28.28 38.27 -13.44
N GLY A 184 -27.38 39.02 -12.81
CA GLY A 184 -27.66 40.38 -12.31
C GLY A 184 -27.99 41.36 -13.45
N GLU A 185 -27.21 41.34 -14.54
CA GLU A 185 -27.47 42.16 -15.73
C GLU A 185 -28.81 41.82 -16.39
N ILE A 186 -29.13 40.53 -16.52
CA ILE A 186 -30.43 40.06 -17.03
C ILE A 186 -31.57 40.57 -16.15
N ALA A 187 -31.43 40.49 -14.82
CA ALA A 187 -32.46 40.98 -13.89
C ALA A 187 -32.70 42.50 -14.01
N VAL A 188 -31.63 43.29 -14.18
CA VAL A 188 -31.73 44.74 -14.40
C VAL A 188 -32.41 45.07 -15.74
N LEU A 189 -32.05 44.36 -16.81
CA LEU A 189 -32.67 44.53 -18.13
C LEU A 189 -34.16 44.12 -18.13
N ALA A 190 -34.50 43.01 -17.48
CA ALA A 190 -35.88 42.55 -17.33
C ALA A 190 -36.72 43.52 -16.47
N GLY A 191 -36.15 44.08 -15.40
CA GLY A 191 -36.80 45.10 -14.57
C GLY A 191 -37.02 46.44 -15.30
N ASN A 192 -36.10 46.84 -16.18
CA ASN A 192 -36.23 48.05 -17.00
C ASN A 192 -37.20 47.91 -18.18
N GLN A 193 -37.46 46.68 -18.67
CA GLN A 193 -38.50 46.46 -19.68
C GLN A 193 -39.93 46.64 -19.15
N LEU A 194 -40.16 46.48 -17.84
CA LEU A 194 -41.47 46.72 -17.23
C LEU A 194 -41.82 48.20 -17.06
N ASN A 195 -40.83 49.11 -17.08
CA ASN A 195 -41.03 50.55 -16.93
C ASN A 195 -40.98 51.35 -18.24
N THR A 196 -40.78 50.69 -19.38
CA THR A 196 -40.86 51.31 -20.72
C THR A 196 -42.16 50.99 -21.48
N GLY A 197 -43.14 50.39 -20.78
CA GLY A 197 -44.52 50.28 -21.24
C GLY A 197 -45.28 51.61 -21.10
N GLY A 198 -44.99 52.55 -22.00
CA GLY A 198 -45.80 53.77 -22.16
C GLY A 198 -47.26 53.45 -22.56
N PRO A 199 -48.22 54.31 -22.20
CA PRO A 199 -49.64 54.09 -22.42
C PRO A 199 -50.04 54.47 -23.86
N GLY A 200 -50.57 53.51 -24.61
CA GLY A 200 -51.29 53.75 -25.86
C GLY A 200 -52.18 52.52 -26.12
N GLY A 201 -53.49 52.57 -25.96
CA GLY A 201 -54.38 53.56 -26.54
C GLY A 201 -54.73 53.13 -27.96
N GLY A 202 -55.49 52.04 -28.12
CA GLY A 202 -55.83 51.48 -29.42
C GLY A 202 -57.12 50.66 -29.41
N LYS A 203 -58.26 51.33 -29.24
CA LYS A 203 -59.58 50.76 -29.58
C LYS A 203 -59.66 50.53 -31.10
N GLY A 204 -59.53 49.28 -31.53
CA GLY A 204 -59.81 48.84 -32.90
C GLY A 204 -61.07 47.99 -32.96
N ARG A 205 -62.21 48.63 -33.24
CA ARG A 205 -63.49 48.01 -33.60
C ARG A 205 -63.34 47.26 -34.93
N GLY A 206 -64.02 46.12 -35.08
CA GLY A 206 -63.83 45.18 -36.18
C GLY A 206 -64.37 45.55 -37.56
N ALA A 207 -64.09 44.65 -38.52
CA ALA A 207 -64.80 44.42 -39.77
C ALA A 207 -64.41 42.99 -40.23
N ARG A 208 -65.31 41.99 -40.18
CA ARG A 208 -66.18 41.55 -41.29
C ARG A 208 -65.48 41.46 -42.66
N GLY A 209 -64.98 40.25 -42.99
CA GLY A 209 -65.01 39.57 -44.31
C GLY A 209 -64.49 40.31 -45.57
N PRO A 210 -64.50 39.68 -46.77
CA PRO A 210 -65.15 38.42 -47.13
C PRO A 210 -64.23 37.38 -47.82
N LYS A 211 -64.85 36.22 -48.07
CA LYS A 211 -64.40 35.11 -48.93
C LYS A 211 -63.89 35.56 -50.31
N ARG A 212 -62.79 34.95 -50.75
CA ARG A 212 -62.73 34.14 -51.97
C ARG A 212 -61.56 33.17 -51.89
#